data_AF-A0A067NX85-F1
#
_entry.id   AF-A0A067NX85-F1
#
_cell.length_a   1.000
_cell.length_b   1.000
_cell.length_c   1.000
_cell.angle_alpha   90.00
_cell.angle_beta   90.00
_cell.angle_gamma   90.00
#
_symmetry.space_group_name_H-M   'P 1'
#
loop_
_entity.id
_entity.type
_entity.pdbx_description
1 polymer ?
#
loop_
_entity_poly.entity_id
_entity_poly.type
_entity_poly.pdbx_seq_one_letter_code
_entity_poly.pdbx_strand_id
1 'polypeptide(L)'
;MVVHVAADYPVSLGVIHDWDATVRNHASLAALTVLVYEYFTTLSTEVAVIWRGHFSVTKALFLVLRYGALALQIGSQTFFAVAEQKYPVPKISCLAWHSCQTVVFQILLLSVEYIQVRKVYAIYSEYRNYFICLRIFRVFNFALVSFTTVSTLRILSYDGACLVGNIPWHVACFGALASSTQVILTFLTVCPKVMWRSHSAVLSIVTRDTFLTCAGLLAMCIIISTHASVLAHVIPTFFISLLSICGCRMVTNLLSAETTEEPPPDRGTICSGPVQLTSFLSLEEGMPSLTRSRSDLMQSPIMYPGL
;
A
#
# COMPACT_ATOMS: atom_id res chain seq x y z
N MET A 1 -1.01 -16.85 52.75
CA MET A 1 -1.23 -15.43 53.07
C MET A 1 -0.39 -14.63 52.09
N VAL A 2 -0.95 -14.31 50.92
CA VAL A 2 -0.26 -13.56 49.87
C VAL A 2 -0.40 -12.08 50.24
N VAL A 3 0.70 -11.49 50.70
CA VAL A 3 0.75 -10.07 51.02
C VAL A 3 0.69 -9.29 49.71
N HIS A 4 -0.47 -8.70 49.41
CA HIS A 4 -0.60 -7.67 48.39
C HIS A 4 0.20 -6.45 48.85
N VAL A 5 1.46 -6.37 48.43
CA VAL A 5 2.24 -5.14 48.49
C VAL A 5 1.66 -4.21 47.45
N ALA A 6 0.84 -3.26 47.90
CA ALA A 6 0.48 -2.09 47.11
C ALA A 6 1.78 -1.31 46.87
N ALA A 7 2.33 -1.42 45.67
CA ALA A 7 3.43 -0.57 45.26
C ALA A 7 2.89 0.86 45.15
N ASP A 8 3.41 1.77 45.97
CA ASP A 8 3.23 3.21 45.81
C ASP A 8 3.85 3.62 44.47
N TYR A 9 3.04 3.63 43.41
CA TYR A 9 3.43 4.19 42.13
C TYR A 9 3.55 5.71 42.28
N PRO A 10 4.67 6.34 41.90
CA PRO A 10 4.81 7.78 41.99
C PRO A 10 3.72 8.44 41.13
N VAL A 11 3.01 9.41 41.72
CA VAL A 11 1.87 10.15 41.12
C VAL A 11 2.18 10.69 39.72
N SER A 12 3.46 10.91 39.39
CA SER A 12 3.93 11.35 38.06
C SER A 12 3.73 10.32 36.95
N LEU A 13 3.75 9.01 37.25
CA LEU A 13 3.63 7.97 36.22
C LEU A 13 2.19 7.80 35.73
N GLY A 14 1.21 7.94 36.63
CA GLY A 14 -0.22 7.87 36.27
C GLY A 14 -0.64 8.99 35.31
N VAL A 15 -0.15 10.21 35.55
CA VAL A 15 -0.47 11.37 34.70
C VAL A 15 0.03 11.16 33.26
N ILE A 16 1.25 10.65 33.08
CA ILE A 16 1.83 10.43 31.72
C ILE A 16 1.00 9.41 30.94
N HIS A 17 0.55 8.35 31.60
CA HIS A 17 -0.23 7.28 30.97
C HIS A 17 -1.59 7.77 30.46
N ASP A 18 -2.27 8.63 31.22
CA ASP A 18 -3.57 9.20 30.82
C ASP A 18 -3.45 10.13 29.60
N TRP A 19 -2.35 10.89 29.51
CA TRP A 19 -2.07 11.74 28.35
C TRP A 19 -1.86 10.93 27.08
N ASP A 20 -1.06 9.85 27.14
CA ASP A 20 -0.77 9.01 25.97
C ASP A 20 -2.04 8.32 25.44
N ALA A 21 -2.90 7.84 26.33
CA ALA A 21 -4.18 7.25 25.96
C ALA A 21 -5.10 8.27 25.26
N THR A 22 -5.19 9.49 25.81
CA THR A 22 -6.02 10.57 25.27
C THR A 22 -5.55 11.02 23.89
N VAL A 23 -4.24 11.24 23.72
CA VAL A 23 -3.63 11.61 22.43
C VAL A 23 -3.86 10.53 21.39
N ARG A 24 -3.68 9.25 21.76
CA ARG A 24 -3.93 8.11 20.87
C ARG A 24 -5.38 8.07 20.37
N ASN A 25 -6.34 8.22 21.28
CA ASN A 25 -7.76 8.17 20.94
C ASN A 25 -8.15 9.33 20.01
N HIS A 26 -7.75 10.55 20.34
CA HIS A 26 -8.01 11.71 19.49
C HIS A 26 -7.35 11.61 18.11
N ALA A 27 -6.10 11.17 18.05
CA ALA A 27 -5.39 11.01 16.79
C ALA A 27 -6.02 9.94 15.89
N SER A 28 -6.40 8.79 16.46
CA SER A 28 -7.10 7.75 15.70
C SER A 28 -8.50 8.19 15.27
N LEU A 29 -9.23 8.95 16.10
CA LEU A 29 -10.52 9.53 15.73
C LEU A 29 -10.37 10.55 14.59
N ALA A 30 -9.34 11.39 14.64
CA ALA A 30 -9.03 12.32 13.56
C ALA A 30 -8.70 11.58 12.26
N ALA A 31 -7.87 10.53 12.33
CA ALA A 31 -7.51 9.70 11.16
C ALA A 31 -8.73 8.99 10.55
N LEU A 32 -9.66 8.51 11.39
CA LEU A 32 -10.94 7.93 10.94
C LEU A 32 -11.84 9.00 10.32
N THR A 33 -11.94 10.18 10.94
CA THR A 33 -12.76 11.29 10.43
C THR A 33 -12.30 11.73 9.05
N VAL A 34 -10.99 11.85 8.84
CA VAL A 34 -10.42 12.18 7.52
C VAL A 34 -10.74 11.09 6.49
N LEU A 35 -10.66 9.81 6.86
CA LEU A 35 -11.03 8.71 5.96
C LEU A 35 -12.53 8.71 5.60
N VAL A 36 -13.39 8.95 6.58
CA VAL A 36 -14.85 9.04 6.37
C VAL A 36 -15.20 10.25 5.51
N TYR A 37 -14.54 11.38 5.74
CA TYR A 37 -14.69 12.57 4.90
C TYR A 37 -14.29 12.26 3.45
N GLU A 38 -13.10 11.68 3.25
CA GLU A 38 -12.65 11.28 1.92
C GLU A 38 -13.58 10.22 1.29
N TYR A 39 -14.21 9.36 2.12
CA TYR A 39 -15.19 8.41 1.65
C TYR A 39 -16.36 9.11 0.96
N PHE A 40 -16.99 10.07 1.65
CA PHE A 40 -18.15 10.78 1.12
C PHE A 40 -17.80 11.63 -0.10
N THR A 41 -16.64 12.29 -0.14
CA THR A 41 -16.25 13.15 -1.27
C THR A 41 -15.99 12.37 -2.56
N THR A 42 -15.58 11.11 -2.46
CA THR A 42 -15.23 10.27 -3.62
C THR A 42 -16.32 9.24 -3.98
N LEU A 43 -17.41 9.18 -3.21
CA LEU A 43 -18.47 8.18 -3.39
C LEU A 43 -19.17 8.28 -4.76
N SER A 44 -19.41 9.49 -5.27
CA SER A 44 -20.05 9.70 -6.57
C SER A 44 -19.21 9.11 -7.72
N THR A 45 -17.91 9.39 -7.72
CA THR A 45 -16.95 8.83 -8.68
C THR A 45 -16.80 7.32 -8.50
N GLU A 46 -16.79 6.83 -7.25
CA GLU A 46 -16.74 5.41 -6.93
C GLU A 46 -17.91 4.65 -7.58
N VAL A 47 -19.14 5.13 -7.38
CA VAL A 47 -20.37 4.55 -7.96
C VAL A 47 -20.33 4.56 -9.49
N ALA A 48 -19.83 5.63 -10.10
CA ALA A 48 -19.76 5.73 -11.55
C ALA A 48 -18.73 4.77 -12.18
N VAL A 49 -17.56 4.61 -11.56
CA VAL A 49 -16.40 3.96 -12.19
C VAL A 49 -16.19 2.52 -11.72
N ILE A 50 -16.45 2.24 -10.44
CA ILE A 50 -16.09 0.96 -9.82
C ILE A 50 -17.27 0.00 -9.86
N TRP A 51 -18.46 0.49 -9.50
CA TRP A 51 -19.66 -0.31 -9.41
C TRP A 51 -20.32 -0.60 -10.77
N ARG A 52 -19.95 0.13 -11.82
CA ARG A 52 -20.39 -0.13 -13.20
C ARG A 52 -19.36 -0.97 -13.94
N GLY A 53 -19.82 -2.01 -14.65
CA GLY A 53 -18.98 -2.87 -15.48
C GLY A 53 -18.40 -4.10 -14.78
N HIS A 54 -17.54 -4.84 -15.48
CA HIS A 54 -17.01 -6.12 -15.01
C HIS A 54 -16.02 -5.93 -13.85
N PHE A 55 -15.87 -6.98 -13.04
CA PHE A 55 -14.93 -6.99 -11.92
C PHE A 55 -13.51 -7.17 -12.44
N SER A 56 -12.59 -6.28 -12.06
CA SER A 56 -11.17 -6.33 -12.46
C SER A 56 -10.26 -6.34 -11.23
N VAL A 57 -9.01 -6.77 -11.40
CA VAL A 57 -8.00 -6.78 -10.32
C VAL A 57 -7.82 -5.37 -9.73
N THR A 58 -7.81 -4.33 -10.57
CA THR A 58 -7.73 -2.93 -10.13
C THR A 58 -8.92 -2.54 -9.24
N LYS A 59 -10.14 -2.99 -9.55
CA LYS A 59 -11.32 -2.77 -8.70
C LYS A 59 -11.20 -3.54 -7.38
N ALA A 60 -10.70 -4.77 -7.40
CA ALA A 60 -10.45 -5.53 -6.17
C ALA A 60 -9.45 -4.82 -5.24
N LEU A 61 -8.34 -4.31 -5.80
CA LEU A 61 -7.35 -3.53 -5.05
C LEU A 61 -7.96 -2.26 -4.46
N PHE A 62 -8.82 -1.56 -5.20
CA PHE A 62 -9.55 -0.42 -4.67
C PHE A 62 -10.40 -0.81 -3.46
N LEU A 63 -11.18 -1.89 -3.55
CA LEU A 63 -12.03 -2.34 -2.45
C LEU A 63 -11.19 -2.66 -1.20
N VAL A 64 -10.05 -3.32 -1.37
CA VAL A 64 -9.11 -3.61 -0.29
C VAL A 64 -8.55 -2.32 0.33
N LEU A 65 -8.09 -1.37 -0.50
CA LEU A 65 -7.55 -0.09 -0.05
C LEU A 65 -8.56 0.73 0.75
N ARG A 66 -9.80 0.76 0.26
CA ARG A 66 -10.92 1.53 0.80
C ARG A 66 -11.48 0.90 2.07
N TYR A 67 -12.07 -0.28 1.92
CA TYR A 67 -12.86 -0.92 2.96
C TYR A 67 -11.97 -1.62 4.00
N GLY A 68 -10.79 -2.09 3.60
CA GLY A 68 -9.82 -2.65 4.54
C GLY A 68 -9.30 -1.61 5.54
N ALA A 69 -8.96 -0.42 5.06
CA ALA A 69 -8.53 0.69 5.93
C ALA A 69 -9.65 1.20 6.84
N LEU A 70 -10.86 1.40 6.30
CA LEU A 70 -12.03 1.81 7.09
C LEU A 70 -12.38 0.79 8.17
N ALA A 71 -12.46 -0.49 7.84
CA ALA A 71 -12.78 -1.56 8.78
C ALA A 71 -11.74 -1.62 9.92
N LEU A 72 -10.45 -1.50 9.61
CA LEU A 72 -9.40 -1.50 10.62
C LEU A 72 -9.44 -0.26 11.53
N GLN A 73 -9.75 0.92 11.00
CA GLN A 73 -9.83 2.14 11.79
C GLN A 73 -11.04 2.15 12.72
N ILE A 74 -12.20 1.68 12.24
CA ILE A 74 -13.38 1.44 13.08
C ILE A 74 -13.04 0.38 14.14
N GLY A 75 -12.41 -0.71 13.73
CA GLY A 75 -11.90 -1.74 14.65
C GLY A 75 -10.98 -1.17 15.73
N SER A 76 -10.10 -0.24 15.37
CA SER A 76 -9.17 0.41 16.30
C SER A 76 -9.91 1.18 17.38
N GLN A 77 -10.92 1.96 17.00
CA GLN A 77 -11.77 2.69 17.94
C GLN A 77 -12.51 1.74 18.89
N THR A 78 -13.10 0.67 18.35
CA THR A 78 -13.79 -0.34 19.18
C THR A 78 -12.83 -1.07 20.11
N PHE A 79 -11.62 -1.39 19.65
CA PHE A 79 -10.60 -2.06 20.45
C PHE A 79 -10.16 -1.18 21.62
N PHE A 80 -9.89 0.11 21.39
CA PHE A 80 -9.49 1.02 22.46
C PHE A 80 -10.60 1.24 23.50
N ALA A 81 -11.85 1.39 23.06
CA ALA A 81 -12.98 1.51 23.98
C ALA A 81 -13.15 0.26 24.88
N VAL A 82 -12.94 -0.94 24.33
CA VAL A 82 -13.01 -2.19 25.11
C VAL A 82 -11.77 -2.38 25.99
N ALA A 83 -10.59 -1.99 25.51
CA ALA A 83 -9.34 -2.08 26.25
C ALA A 83 -9.38 -1.24 27.53
N GLU A 84 -9.95 -0.04 27.48
CA GLU A 84 -10.13 0.84 28.65
C GLU A 84 -11.03 0.21 29.72
N GLN A 85 -12.07 -0.51 29.30
CA GLN A 85 -12.99 -1.18 30.23
C GLN A 85 -12.39 -2.44 30.89
N LYS A 86 -11.38 -3.07 30.26
CA LYS A 86 -10.83 -4.38 30.67
C LYS A 86 -9.39 -4.30 31.16
N TYR A 87 -9.00 -3.19 31.78
CA TYR A 87 -7.65 -3.02 32.30
C TYR A 87 -7.36 -3.98 33.48
N PRO A 88 -6.22 -4.70 33.51
CA PRO A 88 -5.17 -4.77 32.48
C PRO A 88 -5.53 -5.72 31.32
N VAL A 89 -5.22 -5.29 30.08
CA VAL A 89 -5.49 -6.08 28.88
C VAL A 89 -4.51 -7.25 28.76
N PRO A 90 -4.97 -8.48 28.49
CA PRO A 90 -4.07 -9.62 28.27
C PRO A 90 -3.08 -9.38 27.12
N LYS A 91 -1.80 -9.70 27.33
CA LYS A 91 -0.72 -9.56 26.33
C LYS A 91 -1.06 -10.18 24.97
N ILE A 92 -1.75 -11.33 24.97
CA ILE A 92 -2.15 -12.05 23.76
C ILE A 92 -3.11 -11.20 22.91
N SER A 93 -4.03 -10.46 23.54
CA SER A 93 -4.98 -9.58 22.85
C SER A 93 -4.27 -8.39 22.21
N CYS A 94 -3.32 -7.75 22.92
CA CYS A 94 -2.51 -6.67 22.37
C CYS A 94 -1.67 -7.14 21.16
N LEU A 95 -1.04 -8.31 21.28
CA LEU A 95 -0.24 -8.90 20.21
C LEU A 95 -1.11 -9.24 18.98
N ALA A 96 -2.28 -9.86 19.19
CA ALA A 96 -3.20 -10.20 18.11
C ALA A 96 -3.69 -8.93 17.38
N TRP A 97 -4.03 -7.89 18.14
CA TRP A 97 -4.45 -6.60 17.60
C TRP A 97 -3.36 -5.93 16.74
N HIS A 98 -2.15 -5.77 17.29
CA HIS A 98 -1.03 -5.20 16.55
C HIS A 98 -0.62 -6.05 15.34
N SER A 99 -0.74 -7.38 15.43
CA SER A 99 -0.50 -8.27 14.29
C SER A 99 -1.52 -8.04 13.18
N CYS A 100 -2.81 -7.92 13.52
CA CYS A 100 -3.88 -7.61 12.57
C CYS A 100 -3.62 -6.25 11.87
N GLN A 101 -3.33 -5.21 12.65
CA GLN A 101 -3.03 -3.88 12.12
C GLN A 101 -1.83 -3.91 11.17
N THR A 102 -0.79 -4.66 11.52
CA THR A 102 0.40 -4.80 10.69
C THR A 102 0.11 -5.54 9.38
N VAL A 103 -0.64 -6.65 9.43
CA VAL A 103 -1.03 -7.42 8.23
C VAL A 103 -1.81 -6.55 7.25
N VAL A 104 -2.80 -5.80 7.73
CA VAL A 104 -3.58 -4.89 6.89
C VAL A 104 -2.69 -3.79 6.32
N PHE A 105 -1.81 -3.18 7.13
CA PHE A 105 -0.85 -2.18 6.63
C PHE A 105 0.00 -2.74 5.48
N GLN A 106 0.53 -3.96 5.61
CA GLN A 106 1.29 -4.63 4.54
C GLN A 106 0.47 -4.83 3.27
N ILE A 107 -0.78 -5.27 3.39
CA ILE A 107 -1.68 -5.46 2.25
C ILE A 107 -1.95 -4.13 1.53
N LEU A 108 -2.23 -3.06 2.29
CA LEU A 108 -2.46 -1.73 1.75
C LEU A 108 -1.21 -1.19 1.04
N LEU A 109 -0.04 -1.34 1.67
CA LEU A 109 1.24 -0.96 1.10
C LEU A 109 1.47 -1.70 -0.22
N LEU A 110 1.40 -3.03 -0.22
CA LEU A 110 1.54 -3.86 -1.43
C LEU A 110 0.57 -3.47 -2.54
N SER A 111 -0.66 -3.08 -2.20
CA SER A 111 -1.67 -2.65 -3.17
C SER A 111 -1.25 -1.35 -3.87
N VAL A 112 -0.84 -0.33 -3.11
CA VAL A 112 -0.33 0.94 -3.67
C VAL A 112 0.89 0.68 -4.55
N GLU A 113 1.78 -0.17 -4.07
CA GLU A 113 3.01 -0.55 -4.73
C GLU A 113 2.79 -1.29 -6.04
N TYR A 114 1.85 -2.22 -6.08
CA TYR A 114 1.44 -2.90 -7.30
C TYR A 114 0.90 -1.90 -8.35
N ILE A 115 0.05 -0.96 -7.92
CA ILE A 115 -0.48 0.09 -8.81
C ILE A 115 0.65 0.94 -9.39
N GLN A 116 1.64 1.33 -8.59
CA GLN A 116 2.81 2.07 -9.06
C GLN A 116 3.65 1.26 -10.05
N VAL A 117 3.87 -0.04 -9.79
CA VAL A 117 4.59 -0.93 -10.71
C VAL A 117 3.86 -1.02 -12.06
N ARG A 118 2.53 -1.12 -12.08
CA ARG A 118 1.73 -1.11 -13.31
C ARG A 118 1.91 0.20 -14.09
N LYS A 119 1.99 1.35 -13.41
CA LYS A 119 2.27 2.64 -14.04
C LYS A 119 3.65 2.68 -14.68
N VAL A 120 4.67 2.22 -13.96
CA VAL A 120 6.04 2.10 -14.50
C VAL A 120 6.04 1.14 -15.69
N TYR A 121 5.26 0.06 -15.64
CA TYR A 121 5.13 -0.89 -16.75
C TYR A 121 4.59 -0.25 -18.04
N ALA A 122 3.55 0.57 -17.92
CA ALA A 122 2.99 1.28 -19.07
C ALA A 122 4.00 2.27 -19.70
N ILE A 123 4.86 2.89 -18.88
CA ILE A 123 5.85 3.88 -19.35
C ILE A 123 7.07 3.21 -20.01
N TYR A 124 7.53 2.06 -19.49
CA TYR A 124 8.78 1.42 -19.90
C TYR A 124 8.56 0.12 -20.69
N SER A 125 7.44 -0.01 -21.40
CA SER A 125 7.04 -1.26 -22.07
C SER A 125 8.12 -1.88 -22.96
N GLU A 126 8.99 -1.06 -23.55
CA GLU A 126 10.09 -1.48 -24.43
C GLU A 126 11.25 -2.17 -23.69
N TYR A 127 11.45 -1.92 -22.39
CA TYR A 127 12.65 -2.34 -21.67
C TYR A 127 12.41 -3.50 -20.68
N ARG A 128 12.17 -4.70 -21.23
CA ARG A 128 11.80 -5.91 -20.46
C ARG A 128 12.72 -6.26 -19.29
N ASN A 129 14.03 -6.01 -19.41
CA ASN A 129 15.01 -6.33 -18.37
C ASN A 129 14.77 -5.55 -17.07
N TYR A 130 14.35 -4.29 -17.17
CA TYR A 130 14.09 -3.46 -15.99
C TYR A 130 12.92 -4.02 -15.17
N PHE A 131 11.91 -4.61 -15.81
CA PHE A 131 10.80 -5.24 -15.10
C PHE A 131 11.21 -6.49 -14.32
N ILE A 132 12.11 -7.29 -14.88
CA ILE A 132 12.65 -8.46 -14.17
C ILE A 132 13.41 -7.98 -12.94
N CYS A 133 14.28 -6.97 -13.08
CA CYS A 133 15.00 -6.37 -11.97
C CYS A 133 14.06 -5.78 -10.91
N LEU A 134 13.04 -5.01 -11.32
CA LEU A 134 12.05 -4.41 -10.44
C LEU A 134 11.25 -5.49 -9.66
N ARG A 135 10.86 -6.57 -10.34
CA ARG A 135 10.14 -7.69 -9.73
C ARG A 135 11.00 -8.43 -8.71
N ILE A 136 12.27 -8.69 -9.02
CA ILE A 136 13.22 -9.32 -8.09
C ILE A 136 13.44 -8.42 -6.88
N PHE A 137 13.73 -7.13 -7.11
CA PHE A 137 13.87 -6.13 -6.06
C PHE A 137 12.63 -6.07 -5.17
N ARG A 138 11.43 -6.20 -5.77
CA ARG A 138 10.17 -6.23 -5.04
C ARG A 138 10.00 -7.45 -4.15
N VAL A 139 10.21 -8.65 -4.69
CA VAL A 139 10.11 -9.89 -3.91
C VAL A 139 11.11 -9.87 -2.77
N PHE A 140 12.33 -9.37 -3.02
CA PHE A 140 13.36 -9.23 -2.00
C PHE A 140 12.95 -8.25 -0.89
N ASN A 141 12.48 -7.05 -1.24
CA ASN A 141 12.00 -6.08 -0.23
C ASN A 141 10.83 -6.62 0.57
N PHE A 142 9.87 -7.29 -0.07
CA PHE A 142 8.74 -7.90 0.62
C PHE A 142 9.18 -8.98 1.62
N ALA A 143 10.17 -9.80 1.26
CA ALA A 143 10.75 -10.80 2.15
C ALA A 143 11.45 -10.15 3.36
N LEU A 144 12.26 -9.10 3.13
CA LEU A 144 12.93 -8.36 4.20
C LEU A 144 11.94 -7.66 5.14
N VAL A 145 10.92 -7.03 4.58
CA VAL A 145 9.83 -6.39 5.31
C VAL A 145 9.06 -7.40 6.17
N SER A 146 8.74 -8.56 5.61
CA SER A 146 8.04 -9.63 6.35
C SER A 146 8.91 -10.19 7.48
N PHE A 147 10.20 -10.40 7.20
CA PHE A 147 11.17 -10.86 8.20
C PHE A 147 11.34 -9.87 9.36
N THR A 148 11.52 -8.58 9.05
CA THR A 148 11.64 -7.52 10.07
C THR A 148 10.35 -7.35 10.87
N THR A 149 9.18 -7.50 10.23
CA THR A 149 7.87 -7.50 10.91
C THR A 149 7.76 -8.63 11.93
N VAL A 150 8.04 -9.88 11.53
CA VAL A 150 7.97 -11.04 12.43
C VAL A 150 8.96 -10.90 13.58
N SER A 151 10.18 -10.45 13.28
CA SER A 151 11.22 -10.23 14.30
C SER A 151 10.80 -9.15 15.30
N THR A 152 10.23 -8.06 14.80
CA THR A 152 9.69 -6.96 15.63
C THR A 152 8.59 -7.49 16.56
N LEU A 153 7.58 -8.19 16.03
CA LEU A 153 6.46 -8.72 16.83
C LEU A 153 6.91 -9.69 17.93
N ARG A 154 8.03 -10.42 17.75
CA ARG A 154 8.58 -11.31 18.77
C ARG A 154 9.31 -10.59 19.89
N ILE A 155 9.91 -9.43 19.59
CA ILE A 155 10.72 -8.65 20.55
C ILE A 155 9.87 -7.65 21.33
N LEU A 156 8.70 -7.24 20.80
CA LEU A 156 7.83 -6.26 21.45
C LEU A 156 7.35 -6.73 22.84
N SER A 157 7.64 -5.91 23.85
CA SER A 157 7.03 -5.99 25.18
C SER A 157 5.86 -5.02 25.27
N TYR A 158 4.69 -5.55 25.62
CA TYR A 158 3.46 -4.76 25.83
C TYR A 158 3.21 -4.57 27.32
N ASP A 159 2.80 -3.36 27.69
CA ASP A 159 2.27 -3.05 29.02
C ASP A 159 0.76 -3.37 29.11
N GLY A 160 0.16 -3.28 30.31
CA GLY A 160 -1.25 -3.57 30.59
C GLY A 160 -2.26 -2.73 29.78
N ALA A 161 -1.84 -1.59 29.23
CA ALA A 161 -2.65 -0.76 28.34
C ALA A 161 -2.35 -0.95 26.84
N CYS A 162 -1.70 -2.07 26.48
CA CYS A 162 -1.18 -2.34 25.14
C CYS A 162 -0.20 -1.28 24.63
N LEU A 163 0.53 -0.61 25.51
CA LEU A 163 1.58 0.34 25.15
C LEU A 163 2.90 -0.40 24.90
N VAL A 164 3.65 0.00 23.87
CA VAL A 164 4.93 -0.60 23.50
C VAL A 164 6.01 0.16 24.27
N GLY A 165 6.56 -0.48 25.30
CA GLY A 165 7.50 0.20 26.21
C GLY A 165 8.83 0.59 25.56
N ASN A 166 9.36 -0.23 24.65
CA ASN A 166 10.59 0.05 23.93
C ASN A 166 10.44 -0.31 22.45
N ILE A 167 10.74 0.66 21.58
CA ILE A 167 10.65 0.48 20.14
C ILE A 167 12.00 -0.09 19.65
N PRO A 168 12.04 -1.31 19.12
CA PRO A 168 13.27 -1.87 18.60
C PRO A 168 13.67 -1.14 17.31
N TRP A 169 14.98 -1.01 17.08
CA TRP A 169 15.55 -0.41 15.86
C TRP A 169 15.05 -1.06 14.55
N HIS A 170 14.58 -2.31 14.62
CA HIS A 170 13.94 -3.03 13.52
C HIS A 170 12.73 -2.27 12.93
N VAL A 171 12.00 -1.49 13.73
CA VAL A 171 10.87 -0.67 13.25
C VAL A 171 11.35 0.47 12.36
N ALA A 172 12.46 1.13 12.72
CA ALA A 172 13.07 2.17 11.90
C ALA A 172 13.61 1.58 10.59
N CYS A 173 14.24 0.40 10.65
CA CYS A 173 14.70 -0.32 9.46
C CYS A 173 13.54 -0.68 8.52
N PHE A 174 12.43 -1.17 9.08
CA PHE A 174 11.21 -1.44 8.33
C PHE A 174 10.67 -0.19 7.61
N GLY A 175 10.54 0.93 8.32
CA GLY A 175 10.10 2.19 7.73
C GLY A 175 11.04 2.70 6.63
N ALA A 176 12.35 2.58 6.82
CA ALA A 176 13.35 2.96 5.83
C ALA A 176 13.28 2.10 4.56
N LEU A 177 13.10 0.78 4.69
CA LEU A 177 12.95 -0.14 3.55
C LEU A 177 11.66 0.12 2.76
N ALA A 178 10.55 0.35 3.46
CA ALA A 178 9.28 0.71 2.81
C ALA A 178 9.39 2.06 2.07
N SER A 179 10.03 3.05 2.70
CA SER A 179 10.21 4.39 2.13
C SER A 179 11.15 4.40 0.93
N SER A 180 12.27 3.66 1.00
CA SER A 180 13.24 3.59 -0.09
C SER A 180 12.59 3.03 -1.35
N THR A 181 11.74 2.02 -1.20
CA THR A 181 11.03 1.43 -2.32
C THR A 181 10.03 2.41 -2.95
N GLN A 182 9.32 3.17 -2.13
CA GLN A 182 8.40 4.22 -2.59
C GLN A 182 9.13 5.36 -3.32
N VAL A 183 10.30 5.76 -2.82
CA VAL A 183 11.17 6.76 -3.47
C VAL A 183 11.64 6.25 -4.84
N ILE A 184 12.13 5.02 -4.93
CA ILE A 184 12.60 4.42 -6.19
C ILE A 184 11.46 4.37 -7.22
N LEU A 185 10.28 3.88 -6.84
CA LEU A 185 9.15 3.81 -7.77
C LEU A 185 8.64 5.19 -8.19
N THR A 186 8.61 6.14 -7.26
CA THR A 186 8.23 7.53 -7.58
C THR A 186 9.23 8.16 -8.54
N PHE A 187 10.53 7.98 -8.29
CA PHE A 187 11.60 8.46 -9.15
C PHE A 187 11.47 7.89 -10.57
N LEU A 188 11.32 6.56 -10.70
CA LEU A 188 11.10 5.90 -11.99
C LEU A 188 9.82 6.40 -12.68
N THR A 189 8.78 6.78 -11.94
CA THR A 189 7.54 7.31 -12.51
C THR A 189 7.68 8.76 -13.00
N VAL A 190 8.50 9.57 -12.33
CA VAL A 190 8.66 11.02 -12.60
C VAL A 190 9.74 11.30 -13.65
N CYS A 191 10.89 10.63 -13.56
CA CYS A 191 12.07 10.94 -14.38
C CYS A 191 11.86 10.87 -15.89
N PRO A 192 11.21 9.84 -16.44
CA PRO A 192 10.92 9.78 -17.88
C PRO A 192 10.09 10.95 -18.37
N LYS A 193 9.20 11.51 -17.54
CA LYS A 193 8.32 12.61 -17.94
C LYS A 193 9.03 13.96 -17.93
N VAL A 194 9.97 14.12 -17.01
CA VAL A 194 10.85 15.29 -17.02
C VAL A 194 11.75 15.23 -18.26
N MET A 195 12.20 14.03 -18.62
CA MET A 195 13.10 13.81 -19.76
C MET A 195 12.36 13.84 -21.11
N TRP A 196 11.15 13.28 -21.16
CA TRP A 196 10.32 13.17 -22.36
C TRP A 196 9.13 14.12 -22.19
N ARG A 197 9.15 15.26 -22.89
CA ARG A 197 8.09 16.30 -22.94
C ARG A 197 6.78 15.78 -23.56
N SER A 198 6.27 14.64 -23.11
CA SER A 198 4.98 14.12 -23.56
C SER A 198 3.85 14.79 -22.76
N HIS A 199 2.99 15.50 -23.48
CA HIS A 199 1.96 16.41 -22.97
C HIS A 199 0.62 15.73 -22.63
N SER A 200 0.59 14.49 -22.12
CA SER A 200 -0.70 13.91 -21.72
C SER A 200 -1.13 14.45 -20.34
N ALA A 201 -2.22 15.23 -20.31
CA ALA A 201 -2.79 15.83 -19.09
C ALA A 201 -3.10 14.77 -18.02
N VAL A 202 -3.59 13.61 -18.44
CA VAL A 202 -3.84 12.43 -17.59
C VAL A 202 -2.59 12.03 -16.82
N LEU A 203 -1.46 11.95 -17.53
CA LEU A 203 -0.21 11.47 -16.97
C LEU A 203 0.37 12.45 -15.94
N SER A 204 0.11 13.74 -16.08
CA SER A 204 0.48 14.79 -15.13
C SER A 204 -0.27 14.62 -13.79
N ILE A 205 -1.59 14.47 -13.83
CA ILE A 205 -2.43 14.27 -12.62
C ILE A 205 -1.94 13.04 -11.84
N VAL A 206 -1.72 11.93 -12.55
CA VAL A 206 -1.26 10.67 -11.96
C VAL A 206 0.13 10.80 -11.32
N THR A 207 1.02 11.63 -11.90
CA THR A 207 2.37 11.86 -11.35
C THR A 207 2.32 12.64 -10.05
N ARG A 208 1.49 13.68 -10.03
CA ARG A 208 1.31 14.54 -8.86
C ARG A 208 0.91 13.73 -7.64
N ASP A 209 -0.04 12.81 -7.80
CA ASP A 209 -0.52 11.99 -6.68
C ASP A 209 0.55 11.02 -6.18
N THR A 210 1.35 10.43 -7.08
CA THR A 210 2.50 9.60 -6.70
C THR A 210 3.53 10.41 -5.91
N PHE A 211 3.84 11.62 -6.37
CA PHE A 211 4.77 12.51 -5.67
C PHE A 211 4.25 12.91 -4.29
N LEU A 212 2.98 13.32 -4.18
CA LEU A 212 2.35 13.66 -2.90
C LEU A 212 2.34 12.48 -1.92
N THR A 213 2.10 11.26 -2.43
CA THR A 213 2.15 10.04 -1.63
C THR A 213 3.56 9.81 -1.08
N CYS A 214 4.58 9.91 -1.95
CA CYS A 214 5.98 9.76 -1.55
C CYS A 214 6.40 10.81 -0.52
N ALA A 215 6.06 12.09 -0.76
CA ALA A 215 6.33 13.19 0.15
C ALA A 215 5.66 12.99 1.52
N GLY A 216 4.39 12.57 1.53
CA GLY A 216 3.65 12.26 2.75
C GLY A 216 4.28 11.12 3.56
N LEU A 217 4.68 10.03 2.89
CA LEU A 217 5.35 8.89 3.53
C LEU A 217 6.73 9.28 4.09
N LEU A 218 7.52 10.07 3.34
CA LEU A 218 8.82 10.56 3.81
C LEU A 218 8.68 11.51 5.01
N ALA A 219 7.74 12.46 4.95
CA ALA A 219 7.47 13.36 6.06
C ALA A 219 7.07 12.59 7.32
N MET A 220 6.20 11.59 7.17
CA MET A 220 5.84 10.71 8.28
C MET A 220 7.04 9.93 8.81
N CYS A 221 7.89 9.35 7.95
CA CYS A 221 9.09 8.65 8.40
C CYS A 221 10.09 9.54 9.16
N ILE A 222 10.19 10.81 8.77
CA ILE A 222 10.99 11.81 9.52
C ILE A 222 10.37 12.02 10.90
N ILE A 223 9.05 12.24 10.98
CA ILE A 223 8.33 12.43 12.25
C ILE A 223 8.46 11.19 13.16
N ILE A 224 8.37 9.98 12.60
CA ILE A 224 8.62 8.74 13.34
C ILE A 224 10.03 8.77 13.94
N SER A 225 11.03 9.09 13.12
CA SER A 225 12.43 9.03 13.53
C SER A 225 12.76 10.03 14.64
N THR A 226 12.06 11.18 14.67
CA THR A 226 12.28 12.22 15.69
C THR A 226 11.43 12.02 16.95
N HIS A 227 10.24 11.42 16.83
CA HIS A 227 9.26 11.31 17.92
C HIS A 227 8.77 9.87 18.15
N ALA A 228 9.63 8.88 17.90
CA ALA A 228 9.27 7.47 17.92
C ALA A 228 8.57 7.05 19.22
N SER A 229 9.15 7.41 20.37
CA SER A 229 8.66 7.00 21.70
C SER A 229 7.23 7.47 22.00
N VAL A 230 6.87 8.67 21.54
CA VAL A 230 5.56 9.28 21.83
C VAL A 230 4.51 8.87 20.80
N LEU A 231 4.91 8.70 19.54
CA LEU A 231 3.96 8.52 18.43
C LEU A 231 3.76 7.07 17.99
N ALA A 232 4.46 6.10 18.59
CA ALA A 232 4.48 4.69 18.14
C ALA A 232 3.09 4.09 17.88
N HIS A 233 2.12 4.42 18.73
CA HIS A 233 0.75 3.92 18.66
C HIS A 233 -0.13 4.67 17.65
N VAL A 234 0.22 5.92 17.39
CA VAL A 234 -0.52 6.85 16.54
C VAL A 234 -0.13 6.68 15.08
N ILE A 235 1.17 6.45 14.83
CA ILE A 235 1.78 6.32 13.52
C ILE A 235 1.02 5.35 12.60
N PRO A 236 0.76 4.08 12.98
CA PRO A 236 0.22 3.12 12.02
C PRO A 236 -1.18 3.53 11.53
N THR A 237 -1.98 4.18 12.39
CA THR A 237 -3.31 4.70 11.99
C THR A 237 -3.19 5.76 10.90
N PHE A 238 -2.28 6.72 11.03
CA PHE A 238 -2.07 7.72 9.98
C PHE A 238 -1.53 7.12 8.68
N PHE A 239 -0.62 6.15 8.77
CA PHE A 239 -0.09 5.45 7.61
C PHE A 239 -1.17 4.68 6.84
N ILE A 240 -2.03 3.96 7.56
CA ILE A 240 -3.17 3.25 6.98
C ILE A 240 -4.11 4.23 6.28
N SER A 241 -4.43 5.36 6.91
CA SER A 241 -5.26 6.40 6.31
C SER A 241 -4.63 7.01 5.06
N LEU A 242 -3.34 7.35 5.12
CA LEU A 242 -2.62 7.93 3.99
C LEU A 242 -2.54 6.96 2.80
N LEU A 243 -2.18 5.70 3.03
CA LEU A 243 -2.13 4.68 1.99
C LEU A 243 -3.50 4.44 1.34
N SER A 244 -4.57 4.44 2.14
CA SER A 244 -5.94 4.32 1.64
C SER A 244 -6.32 5.50 0.75
N ILE A 245 -6.15 6.74 1.21
CA ILE A 245 -6.49 7.96 0.47
C ILE A 245 -5.69 8.03 -0.84
N CYS A 246 -4.36 7.90 -0.75
CA CYS A 246 -3.47 7.94 -1.89
C CYS A 246 -3.75 6.81 -2.87
N GLY A 247 -3.90 5.57 -2.38
CA GLY A 247 -4.21 4.41 -3.21
C GLY A 247 -5.55 4.54 -3.94
N CYS A 248 -6.60 4.98 -3.24
CA CYS A 248 -7.93 5.19 -3.84
C CYS A 248 -7.89 6.27 -4.93
N ARG A 249 -7.22 7.40 -4.69
CA ARG A 249 -7.05 8.47 -5.70
C ARG A 249 -6.24 7.97 -6.91
N MET A 250 -5.19 7.19 -6.68
CA MET A 250 -4.43 6.58 -7.77
C MET A 250 -5.29 5.68 -8.65
N VAL A 251 -6.12 4.81 -8.05
CA VAL A 251 -6.97 3.88 -8.81
C VAL A 251 -8.07 4.64 -9.55
N THR A 252 -8.77 5.55 -8.88
CA THR A 252 -9.87 6.31 -9.50
C THR A 252 -9.37 7.16 -10.67
N ASN A 253 -8.19 7.77 -10.56
CA ASN A 253 -7.60 8.53 -11.66
C ASN A 253 -7.16 7.65 -12.83
N LEU A 254 -6.69 6.42 -12.57
CA LEU A 254 -6.39 5.46 -13.63
C LEU A 254 -7.66 5.02 -14.37
N LEU A 255 -8.71 4.63 -13.65
CA LEU A 255 -9.95 4.16 -14.26
C LEU A 255 -10.73 5.30 -14.97
N SER A 256 -10.64 6.53 -14.46
CA SER A 256 -11.26 7.70 -15.13
C SER A 256 -10.58 8.03 -16.45
N ALA A 257 -9.27 7.79 -16.55
CA ALA A 257 -8.54 7.94 -17.80
C ALA A 257 -9.00 6.92 -18.84
N GLU A 258 -9.20 5.66 -18.44
CA GLU A 258 -9.70 4.60 -19.31
C GLU A 258 -11.09 4.93 -19.88
N THR A 259 -11.97 5.53 -19.08
CA THR A 259 -13.33 5.88 -19.52
C THR A 259 -13.34 7.06 -20.51
N THR A 260 -12.34 7.94 -20.46
CA THR A 260 -12.27 9.12 -21.36
C THR A 260 -11.72 8.75 -22.75
N GLU A 261 -10.95 7.67 -22.84
CA GLU A 261 -10.36 7.20 -24.11
C GLU A 261 -11.33 6.38 -24.97
N GLU A 262 -12.55 6.07 -24.52
CA GLU A 262 -13.55 5.48 -25.41
C GLU A 262 -13.89 6.49 -26.52
N PRO A 263 -13.55 6.21 -27.79
CA PRO A 263 -13.84 7.11 -28.88
C PRO A 263 -15.36 7.29 -28.96
N PRO A 264 -15.85 8.52 -29.24
CA PRO A 264 -17.27 8.74 -29.43
C PRO A 264 -17.81 7.71 -30.43
N PRO A 265 -18.97 7.08 -30.17
CA PRO A 265 -19.52 6.05 -31.03
C PRO A 265 -19.60 6.60 -32.45
N ASP A 266 -18.71 6.12 -33.30
CA ASP A 266 -18.46 6.67 -34.61
C ASP A 266 -19.71 6.40 -35.46
N ARG A 267 -20.42 7.47 -35.80
CA ARG A 267 -21.16 7.54 -37.07
C ARG A 267 -20.08 7.41 -38.14
N GLY A 268 -19.79 6.17 -38.51
CA GLY A 268 -18.46 5.75 -38.94
C GLY A 268 -17.83 6.59 -40.02
N THR A 269 -16.52 6.82 -39.95
CA THR A 269 -15.66 7.09 -41.11
C THR A 269 -14.17 6.94 -40.75
N ILE A 270 -13.55 5.92 -41.36
CA ILE A 270 -12.14 5.82 -41.80
C ILE A 270 -11.05 5.49 -40.77
N CYS A 271 -10.45 4.31 -41.03
CA CYS A 271 -9.24 3.74 -40.47
C CYS A 271 -8.10 4.74 -40.25
N SER A 272 -7.85 5.08 -38.99
CA SER A 272 -6.52 5.44 -38.51
C SER A 272 -6.21 4.52 -37.33
N GLY A 273 -5.14 3.73 -37.45
CA GLY A 273 -4.83 2.63 -36.54
C GLY A 273 -4.73 3.10 -35.09
N PRO A 274 -5.55 2.55 -34.16
CA PRO A 274 -5.51 2.94 -32.77
C PRO A 274 -4.26 2.34 -32.10
N VAL A 275 -3.56 3.17 -31.34
CA VAL A 275 -2.60 2.70 -30.33
C VAL A 275 -3.42 1.99 -29.25
N GLN A 276 -3.52 0.66 -29.36
CA GLN A 276 -4.27 -0.18 -28.44
C GLN A 276 -3.61 -0.20 -27.06
N LEU A 277 -4.12 0.60 -26.11
CA LEU A 277 -3.89 0.35 -24.67
C LEU A 277 -4.71 -0.83 -24.14
N THR A 278 -5.74 -1.28 -24.87
CA THR A 278 -6.65 -2.37 -24.48
C THR A 278 -5.99 -3.76 -24.50
N SER A 279 -4.90 -3.95 -25.25
CA SER A 279 -4.14 -5.23 -25.26
C SER A 279 -3.37 -5.49 -23.95
N PHE A 280 -3.12 -4.46 -23.14
CA PHE A 280 -2.33 -4.57 -21.90
C PHE A 280 -3.09 -5.11 -20.69
N LEU A 281 -4.43 -5.11 -20.71
CA LEU A 281 -5.26 -5.71 -19.66
C LEU A 281 -5.76 -7.11 -20.04
N SER A 282 -5.96 -7.40 -21.33
CA SER A 282 -6.29 -8.76 -21.80
C SER A 282 -5.13 -9.75 -21.67
N LEU A 283 -3.88 -9.26 -21.53
CA LEU A 283 -2.69 -10.08 -21.31
C LEU A 283 -2.67 -10.77 -19.93
N GLU A 284 -3.55 -10.37 -19.00
CA GLU A 284 -3.69 -11.06 -17.70
C GLU A 284 -4.63 -12.27 -17.77
N GLU A 285 -5.57 -12.31 -18.74
CA GLU A 285 -6.38 -13.50 -19.03
C GLU A 285 -5.66 -14.49 -19.98
N GLY A 286 -4.62 -14.03 -20.66
CA GLY A 286 -3.82 -14.83 -21.60
C GLY A 286 -2.44 -15.22 -21.06
N MET A 287 -2.30 -15.64 -19.81
CA MET A 287 -1.06 -16.29 -19.34
C MET A 287 -1.08 -17.75 -19.84
N PRO A 288 -0.36 -18.13 -20.92
CA PRO A 288 -0.31 -19.51 -21.34
C PRO A 288 0.33 -20.33 -20.22
N SER A 289 -0.38 -21.35 -19.77
CA SER A 289 0.21 -22.45 -19.01
C SER A 289 1.50 -22.87 -19.72
N LEU A 290 2.63 -22.74 -19.03
CA LEU A 290 3.94 -23.22 -19.46
C LEU A 290 3.96 -24.76 -19.47
N THR A 291 3.09 -25.38 -20.27
CA THR A 291 3.28 -26.73 -20.78
C THR A 291 4.27 -26.63 -21.93
N ARG A 292 5.54 -26.63 -21.52
CA ARG A 292 6.72 -27.10 -22.23
C ARG A 292 6.38 -28.14 -23.31
N SER A 293 6.17 -27.71 -24.56
CA SER A 293 6.28 -28.58 -25.72
C SER A 293 7.70 -28.47 -26.26
N ARG A 294 8.53 -29.44 -25.86
CA ARG A 294 9.90 -29.67 -26.32
C ARG A 294 9.85 -30.83 -27.30
N SER A 295 9.48 -30.55 -28.53
CA SER A 295 9.52 -31.51 -29.63
C SER A 295 9.35 -30.69 -30.90
N ASP A 296 10.45 -30.26 -31.50
CA ASP A 296 10.61 -29.92 -32.92
C ASP A 296 12.02 -29.35 -33.14
N LEU A 297 13.02 -30.23 -33.03
CA LEU A 297 14.40 -29.94 -33.44
C LEU A 297 15.08 -31.25 -33.83
N MET A 298 14.56 -31.89 -34.88
CA MET A 298 15.27 -32.93 -35.61
C MET A 298 14.65 -33.07 -37.01
N GLN A 299 15.16 -32.28 -37.97
CA GLN A 299 15.25 -32.65 -39.38
C GLN A 299 16.01 -31.57 -40.15
N SER A 300 17.33 -31.76 -40.30
CA SER A 300 18.12 -31.15 -41.38
C SER A 300 18.40 -32.23 -42.43
N PRO A 301 18.12 -31.99 -43.73
CA PRO A 301 18.53 -32.88 -44.78
C PRO A 301 19.97 -32.60 -45.24
N ILE A 302 20.67 -33.70 -45.52
CA ILE A 302 22.01 -33.82 -46.08
C ILE A 302 22.00 -33.32 -47.54
N MET A 303 22.93 -32.44 -47.90
CA MET A 303 23.19 -32.07 -49.30
C MET A 303 24.65 -32.41 -49.63
N TYR A 304 24.83 -33.41 -50.50
CA TYR A 304 26.11 -33.78 -51.12
C TYR A 304 26.48 -32.80 -52.24
N PRO A 305 27.76 -32.48 -52.45
CA PRO A 305 28.23 -31.94 -53.73
C PRO A 305 28.88 -33.05 -54.58
N GLY A 306 28.47 -33.11 -55.84
CA GLY A 306 29.11 -33.89 -56.89
C GLY A 306 29.19 -33.08 -58.18
N LEU A 307 30.38 -33.12 -58.78
CA LEU A 307 30.90 -32.48 -60.00
C LEU A 307 31.35 -31.01 -59.90
#